data_AF-A0AAU7QZA5-F1
#
_entry.id   AF-A0AAU7QZA5-F1
#
_cell.length_a   1.000
_cell.length_b   1.000
_cell.length_c   1.000
_cell.angle_alpha   90.00
_cell.angle_beta   90.00
_cell.angle_gamma   90.00
#
_symmetry.space_group_name_H-M   'P 1'
#
loop_
_entity.id
_entity.type
_entity.pdbx_description
1 polymer ?
#
loop_
_entity_poly.entity_id
_entity_poly.type
_entity_poly.pdbx_seq_one_letter_code
_entity_poly.pdbx_strand_id
1 'polypeptide(L)'
;MGLWDAKGDEERDHWSFVPMASVGPLRFGMSSDEVAAALGGGEPAGRGCGSCRGESYETFTDAGVSAYYMDRMLYCVAVDALNGPQVTLGGVALVGRVPSEVEQWAWGQADRCGRELRYTHAADPELADLGLIIRAQRAGDIVLSRPVFLKERAEVTWDYVPSEEWRTF
;
A
#
# COMPACT_ATOMS: atom_id res chain seq x y z
N MET A 1 4.38 -17.55 14.84
CA MET A 1 3.57 -16.32 14.92
C MET A 1 2.11 -16.73 14.95
N GLY A 2 1.38 -16.26 15.95
CA GLY A 2 -0.07 -16.33 15.97
C GLY A 2 -0.67 -15.51 14.82
N LEU A 3 -1.95 -15.74 14.53
CA LEU A 3 -2.67 -15.13 13.40
C LEU A 3 -2.65 -13.60 13.39
N TRP A 4 -2.38 -12.97 14.55
CA TRP A 4 -2.44 -11.52 14.76
C TRP A 4 -1.09 -10.90 15.10
N ASP A 5 -0.01 -11.69 15.12
CA ASP A 5 1.32 -11.19 15.43
C ASP A 5 1.85 -10.38 14.24
N ALA A 6 2.12 -9.09 14.45
CA ALA A 6 2.82 -8.27 13.47
C ALA A 6 4.33 -8.55 13.56
N LYS A 7 4.99 -8.72 12.41
CA LYS A 7 6.45 -8.78 12.33
C LYS A 7 7.05 -7.51 12.92
N GLY A 8 8.07 -7.67 13.76
CA GLY A 8 8.90 -6.56 14.20
C GLY A 8 9.62 -5.91 13.02
N ASP A 9 10.04 -4.66 13.18
CA ASP A 9 10.72 -3.89 12.12
C ASP A 9 11.98 -4.62 11.59
N GLU A 10 12.77 -5.20 12.49
CA GLU A 10 13.99 -5.95 12.16
C GLU A 10 13.74 -7.25 11.36
N GLU A 11 12.53 -7.79 11.44
CA GLU A 11 12.11 -9.00 10.73
C GLU A 11 11.54 -8.69 9.34
N ARG A 12 11.32 -7.41 9.02
CA ARG A 12 10.76 -6.98 7.74
C ARG A 12 11.84 -6.65 6.74
N ASP A 13 11.56 -6.96 5.48
CA ASP A 13 12.31 -6.37 4.38
C ASP A 13 12.11 -4.85 4.37
N HIS A 14 13.19 -4.10 4.12
CA HIS A 14 13.15 -2.65 4.13
C HIS A 14 13.08 -2.10 2.72
N TRP A 15 11.97 -1.44 2.40
CA TRP A 15 11.69 -0.93 1.06
C TRP A 15 11.70 0.60 1.07
N SER A 16 12.17 1.18 -0.04
CA SER A 16 12.04 2.60 -0.31
C SER A 16 10.84 2.85 -1.22
N PHE A 17 10.12 3.94 -0.95
CA PHE A 17 9.08 4.41 -1.84
C PHE A 17 9.58 5.57 -2.70
N VAL A 18 9.46 5.42 -4.02
CA VAL A 18 9.64 6.50 -4.99
C VAL A 18 8.26 6.85 -5.55
N PRO A 19 7.71 8.04 -5.21
CA PRO A 19 6.36 8.43 -5.59
C PRO A 19 6.03 8.14 -7.04
N MET A 20 4.91 7.43 -7.27
CA MET A 20 4.37 7.11 -8.60
C MET A 20 5.31 6.33 -9.54
N ALA A 21 6.47 5.87 -9.04
CA ALA A 21 7.46 5.13 -9.83
C ALA A 21 7.65 3.69 -9.31
N SER A 22 7.91 3.53 -8.00
CA SER A 22 8.22 2.22 -7.43
C SER A 22 8.02 2.12 -5.92
N VAL A 23 7.71 0.91 -5.46
CA VAL A 23 7.62 0.53 -4.05
C VAL A 23 8.55 -0.67 -3.84
N GLY A 24 9.74 -0.43 -3.28
CA GLY A 24 10.78 -1.46 -3.17
C GLY A 24 11.15 -2.05 -4.54
N PRO A 25 11.07 -3.39 -4.73
CA PRO A 25 11.38 -4.03 -6.01
C PRO A 25 10.28 -3.84 -7.07
N LEU A 26 9.07 -3.42 -6.65
CA LEU A 26 7.92 -3.28 -7.54
C LEU A 26 7.94 -1.93 -8.26
N ARG A 27 7.82 -1.95 -9.59
CA ARG A 27 7.68 -0.74 -10.41
C ARG A 27 6.29 -0.68 -11.00
N PHE A 28 5.67 0.49 -10.94
CA PHE A 28 4.37 0.66 -11.59
C PHE A 28 4.52 0.46 -13.11
N GLY A 29 3.53 -0.20 -13.71
CA GLY A 29 3.58 -0.64 -15.10
C GLY A 29 4.13 -2.06 -15.32
N MET A 30 4.59 -2.76 -14.27
CA MET A 30 4.96 -4.18 -14.37
C MET A 30 3.73 -5.05 -14.65
N SER A 31 3.93 -6.11 -15.43
CA SER A 31 2.99 -7.22 -15.59
C SER A 31 2.95 -8.13 -14.35
N SER A 32 1.95 -9.02 -14.26
CA SER A 32 1.87 -10.01 -13.16
C SER A 32 3.14 -10.86 -13.05
N ASP A 33 3.67 -11.36 -14.16
CA ASP A 33 4.87 -12.21 -14.17
C ASP A 33 6.11 -11.44 -13.67
N GLU A 34 6.24 -10.17 -14.05
CA GLU A 34 7.33 -9.31 -13.58
C GLU A 34 7.21 -9.02 -12.08
N VAL A 35 5.99 -8.81 -11.57
CA VAL A 35 5.74 -8.65 -10.13
C VAL A 35 6.10 -9.92 -9.37
N ALA A 36 5.64 -11.08 -9.83
CA ALA A 36 5.97 -12.36 -9.21
C ALA A 36 7.48 -12.58 -9.18
N ALA A 37 8.19 -12.33 -10.30
CA ALA A 37 9.63 -12.42 -10.37
C ALA A 37 10.34 -11.44 -9.41
N ALA A 38 9.87 -10.18 -9.33
CA ALA A 38 10.42 -9.16 -8.44
C ALA A 38 10.24 -9.50 -6.95
N LEU A 39 9.22 -10.27 -6.60
CA LEU A 39 8.95 -10.77 -5.25
C LEU A 39 9.60 -12.14 -4.96
N GLY A 40 10.51 -12.61 -5.82
CA GLY A 40 11.25 -13.85 -5.62
C GLY A 40 10.66 -15.08 -6.33
N GLY A 41 9.77 -14.88 -7.30
CA GLY A 41 9.19 -15.93 -8.14
C GLY A 41 8.08 -16.75 -7.49
N GLY A 42 7.56 -16.30 -6.35
CA GLY A 42 6.46 -16.97 -5.66
C GLY A 42 5.14 -16.86 -6.43
N GLU A 43 4.35 -17.94 -6.43
CA GLU A 43 2.98 -17.86 -6.93
C GLU A 43 2.10 -17.05 -5.95
N PRO A 44 1.20 -16.20 -6.44
CA PRO A 44 0.29 -15.48 -5.57
C PRO A 44 -0.64 -16.47 -4.86
N ALA A 45 -0.85 -16.25 -3.56
CA ALA A 45 -1.74 -17.04 -2.72
C ALA A 45 -3.22 -16.88 -3.11
N GLY A 46 -3.56 -15.79 -3.79
CA GLY A 46 -4.89 -15.56 -4.34
C GLY A 46 -4.85 -14.64 -5.54
N ARG A 47 -5.77 -14.87 -6.48
CA ARG A 47 -6.05 -13.95 -7.60
C ARG A 47 -7.54 -13.67 -7.63
N GLY A 48 -7.91 -12.46 -8.03
CA GLY A 48 -9.30 -12.10 -8.24
C GLY A 48 -9.47 -11.04 -9.32
N CYS A 49 -10.71 -10.90 -9.77
CA CYS A 49 -11.11 -9.79 -10.61
C CYS A 49 -11.69 -8.70 -9.72
N GLY A 50 -11.23 -7.46 -9.88
CA GLY A 50 -11.82 -6.33 -9.22
C GLY A 50 -13.26 -6.09 -9.68
N SER A 51 -14.04 -5.41 -8.86
CA SER A 51 -15.46 -5.15 -9.15
C SER A 51 -15.70 -4.22 -10.35
N CYS A 52 -14.65 -3.53 -10.83
CA CYS A 52 -14.73 -2.47 -11.83
C CYS A 52 -13.66 -2.64 -12.93
N ARG A 53 -13.99 -2.25 -14.17
CA ARG A 53 -13.04 -1.90 -15.25
C ARG A 53 -11.95 -2.93 -15.61
N GLY A 54 -12.21 -4.23 -15.58
CA GLY A 54 -11.17 -5.21 -15.94
C GLY A 54 -9.95 -5.16 -15.01
N GLU A 55 -10.14 -4.63 -13.80
CA GLU A 55 -9.19 -4.68 -12.71
C GLU A 55 -8.97 -6.14 -12.33
N SER A 56 -7.73 -6.48 -12.01
CA SER A 56 -7.39 -7.76 -11.40
C SER A 56 -6.42 -7.52 -10.27
N TYR A 57 -6.37 -8.44 -9.33
CA TYR A 57 -5.47 -8.33 -8.20
C TYR A 57 -4.88 -9.68 -7.82
N GLU A 58 -3.72 -9.61 -7.19
CA GLU A 58 -2.94 -10.76 -6.76
C GLU A 58 -2.42 -10.51 -5.35
N THR A 59 -2.59 -11.48 -4.47
CA THR A 59 -2.14 -11.40 -3.09
C THR A 59 -0.94 -12.31 -2.89
N PHE A 60 0.18 -11.73 -2.48
CA PHE A 60 1.42 -12.43 -2.18
C PHE A 60 1.59 -12.48 -0.66
N THR A 61 1.04 -13.51 -0.02
CA THR A 61 1.04 -13.64 1.45
C THR A 61 2.45 -13.72 2.03
N ASP A 62 3.37 -14.41 1.36
CA ASP A 62 4.76 -14.54 1.82
C ASP A 62 5.49 -13.18 1.84
N ALA A 63 5.21 -12.33 0.85
CA ALA A 63 5.74 -10.97 0.77
C ALA A 63 4.89 -9.96 1.57
N GLY A 64 3.68 -10.31 2.01
CA GLY A 64 2.73 -9.39 2.65
C GLY A 64 2.33 -8.22 1.75
N VAL A 65 2.11 -8.47 0.46
CA VAL A 65 1.76 -7.44 -0.54
C VAL A 65 0.54 -7.86 -1.35
N SER A 66 -0.35 -6.91 -1.62
CA SER A 66 -1.41 -7.04 -2.62
C SER A 66 -1.12 -6.13 -3.81
N ALA A 67 -1.06 -6.71 -4.99
CA ALA A 67 -0.76 -6.04 -6.25
C ALA A 67 -2.04 -5.95 -7.09
N TYR A 68 -2.31 -4.76 -7.63
CA TYR A 68 -3.52 -4.47 -8.39
C TYR A 68 -3.14 -4.00 -9.80
N TYR A 69 -3.86 -4.52 -10.78
CA TYR A 69 -3.57 -4.37 -12.19
C TYR A 69 -4.76 -3.78 -12.93
N MET A 70 -4.47 -2.79 -13.77
CA MET A 70 -5.40 -2.21 -14.74
C MET A 70 -4.81 -2.45 -16.13
N ASP A 71 -5.61 -2.97 -17.06
CA ASP A 71 -5.13 -3.36 -18.39
C ASP A 71 -3.89 -4.30 -18.36
N ARG A 72 -3.84 -5.17 -17.34
CA ARG A 72 -2.73 -6.12 -17.05
C ARG A 72 -1.41 -5.45 -16.58
N MET A 73 -1.45 -4.18 -16.21
CA MET A 73 -0.31 -3.42 -15.73
C MET A 73 -0.50 -2.98 -14.29
N LEU A 74 0.53 -3.14 -13.47
CA LEU A 74 0.53 -2.77 -12.06
C LEU A 74 0.29 -1.27 -11.92
N TYR A 75 -0.75 -0.89 -11.20
CA TYR A 75 -1.05 0.52 -10.94
C TYR A 75 -1.26 0.82 -9.46
N CYS A 76 -1.51 -0.19 -8.63
CA CYS A 76 -1.70 -0.02 -7.19
C CYS A 76 -1.02 -1.17 -6.42
N VAL A 77 -0.39 -0.82 -5.30
CA VAL A 77 0.28 -1.73 -4.38
C VAL A 77 -0.20 -1.42 -2.97
N ALA A 78 -0.76 -2.40 -2.27
CA ALA A 78 -1.08 -2.30 -0.86
C ALA A 78 -0.12 -3.20 -0.06
N VAL A 79 0.41 -2.67 1.05
CA VAL A 79 1.35 -3.40 1.91
C VAL A 79 0.68 -3.77 3.22
N ASP A 80 0.67 -5.07 3.53
CA ASP A 80 0.03 -5.61 4.73
C ASP A 80 0.71 -5.10 6.00
N ALA A 81 -0.10 -4.59 6.95
CA ALA A 81 0.43 -3.99 8.16
C ALA A 81 1.11 -5.02 9.10
N LEU A 82 0.73 -6.30 9.04
CA LEU A 82 1.24 -7.33 9.94
C LEU A 82 2.49 -7.99 9.38
N ASN A 83 2.51 -8.32 8.09
CA ASN A 83 3.55 -9.18 7.51
C ASN A 83 4.33 -8.55 6.36
N GLY A 84 3.87 -7.41 5.83
CA GLY A 84 4.48 -6.74 4.69
C GLY A 84 5.84 -6.10 4.99
N PRO A 85 6.60 -5.74 3.95
CA PRO A 85 7.85 -5.02 4.09
C PRO A 85 7.66 -3.67 4.79
N GLN A 86 8.67 -3.21 5.52
CA GLN A 86 8.68 -1.86 6.04
C GLN A 86 8.97 -0.88 4.89
N VAL A 87 7.97 -0.12 4.46
CA VAL A 87 8.15 0.93 3.46
C VAL A 87 8.48 2.25 4.14
N THR A 88 9.49 2.96 3.63
CA THR A 88 9.93 4.26 4.14
C THR A 88 9.79 5.38 3.10
N LEU A 89 9.40 6.57 3.56
CA LEU A 89 9.38 7.81 2.77
C LEU A 89 9.87 8.98 3.62
N GLY A 90 10.89 9.70 3.15
CA GLY A 90 11.45 10.83 3.90
C GLY A 90 11.94 10.45 5.30
N GLY A 91 12.50 9.25 5.46
CA GLY A 91 13.01 8.73 6.74
C GLY A 91 11.94 8.23 7.71
N VAL A 92 10.66 8.21 7.34
CA VAL A 92 9.57 7.72 8.19
C VAL A 92 9.04 6.38 7.68
N ALA A 93 8.90 5.45 8.61
CA ALA A 93 8.27 4.14 8.44
C ALA A 93 6.75 4.30 8.28
N LEU A 94 6.16 3.69 7.25
CA LEU A 94 4.74 3.83 6.91
C LEU A 94 3.88 2.60 7.24
N VAL A 95 4.49 1.41 7.30
CA VAL A 95 3.80 0.12 7.50
C VAL A 95 3.85 -0.27 8.98
N GLY A 96 2.77 -0.82 9.52
CA GLY A 96 2.76 -1.41 10.85
C GLY A 96 2.93 -0.40 11.99
N ARG A 97 2.68 0.90 11.75
CA ARG A 97 2.86 1.99 12.74
C ARG A 97 1.54 2.39 13.37
N VAL A 98 1.59 3.21 14.41
CA VAL A 98 0.39 3.83 14.99
C VAL A 98 -0.19 4.81 13.96
N PRO A 99 -1.46 4.66 13.51
CA PRO A 99 -2.02 5.50 12.43
C PRO A 99 -1.89 7.00 12.69
N SER A 100 -2.11 7.46 13.93
CA SER A 100 -2.02 8.88 14.28
C SER A 100 -0.60 9.45 14.16
N GLU A 101 0.44 8.64 14.37
CA GLU A 101 1.84 9.09 14.18
C GLU A 101 2.14 9.31 12.70
N VAL A 102 1.67 8.39 11.84
CA VAL A 102 1.86 8.48 10.39
C VAL A 102 1.03 9.63 9.80
N GLU A 103 -0.19 9.83 10.30
CA GLU A 103 -1.03 10.98 9.91
C GLU A 103 -0.38 12.32 10.29
N GLN A 104 0.17 12.44 11.50
CA GLN A 104 0.88 13.66 11.92
C GLN A 104 2.10 13.93 11.03
N TRP A 105 2.84 12.89 10.64
CA TRP A 105 3.90 13.03 9.65
C TRP A 105 3.37 13.47 8.28
N ALA A 106 2.23 12.93 7.84
CA ALA A 106 1.63 13.26 6.55
C ALA A 106 1.22 14.74 6.48
N TRP A 107 0.66 15.29 7.56
CA TRP A 107 0.44 16.72 7.71
C TRP A 107 1.73 17.52 7.53
N GLY A 108 2.80 17.12 8.22
CA GLY A 108 4.10 17.77 8.10
C GLY A 108 4.71 17.66 6.69
N GLN A 109 4.47 16.55 5.98
CA GLN A 109 4.89 16.43 4.57
C GLN A 109 4.11 17.36 3.66
N ALA A 110 2.78 17.38 3.79
CA ALA A 110 1.93 18.24 2.99
C ALA A 110 2.36 19.71 3.14
N ASP A 111 2.55 20.17 4.38
CA ASP A 111 3.01 21.54 4.68
C ASP A 111 4.40 21.82 4.07
N ARG A 112 5.38 20.93 4.27
CA ARG A 112 6.73 21.07 3.69
C ARG A 112 6.74 21.16 2.17
N CYS A 113 5.84 20.43 1.51
CA CYS A 113 5.74 20.42 0.05
C CYS A 113 4.81 21.51 -0.49
N GLY A 114 4.18 22.32 0.38
CA GLY A 114 3.19 23.33 -0.01
C GLY A 114 1.94 22.70 -0.66
N ARG A 115 1.57 21.50 -0.22
CA ARG A 115 0.44 20.70 -0.73
C ARG A 115 -0.62 20.52 0.35
N GLU A 116 -1.81 20.13 -0.08
CA GLU A 116 -2.91 19.82 0.82
C GLU A 116 -2.90 18.32 1.16
N LEU A 117 -3.13 18.00 2.43
CA LEU A 117 -3.47 16.64 2.85
C LEU A 117 -4.97 16.41 2.60
N ARG A 118 -5.30 15.44 1.77
CA ARG A 118 -6.69 15.07 1.48
C ARG A 118 -7.12 13.92 2.38
N TYR A 119 -8.42 13.65 2.41
CA TYR A 119 -8.98 12.50 3.10
C TYR A 119 -9.89 11.72 2.15
N THR A 120 -9.78 10.40 2.19
CA THR A 120 -10.67 9.53 1.46
C THR A 120 -12.07 9.55 2.08
N HIS A 121 -13.06 8.96 1.39
CA HIS A 121 -14.41 8.79 1.95
C HIS A 121 -14.43 7.95 3.24
N ALA A 122 -13.39 7.13 3.48
CA ALA A 122 -13.21 6.33 4.68
C ALA A 122 -12.39 7.07 5.77
N ALA A 123 -12.13 8.37 5.58
CA ALA A 123 -11.30 9.20 6.45
C ALA A 123 -9.83 8.77 6.54
N ASP A 124 -9.32 8.08 5.53
CA ASP A 124 -7.88 7.77 5.45
C ASP A 124 -7.11 9.01 4.90
N PRO A 125 -5.99 9.42 5.51
CA PRO A 125 -5.13 10.48 4.99
C PRO A 125 -4.54 10.14 3.61
N GLU A 126 -4.56 11.10 2.70
CA GLU A 126 -4.08 10.96 1.32
C GLU A 126 -3.12 12.09 0.95
N LEU A 127 -1.90 11.71 0.57
CA LEU A 127 -0.92 12.56 -0.11
C LEU A 127 -1.02 12.28 -1.61
N ALA A 128 -2.04 12.86 -2.24
CA ALA A 128 -2.43 12.54 -3.62
C ALA A 128 -1.29 12.80 -4.63
N ASP A 129 -0.51 13.87 -4.42
CA ASP A 129 0.66 14.20 -5.26
C ASP A 129 1.81 13.19 -5.15
N LEU A 130 1.77 12.32 -4.13
CA LEU A 130 2.72 11.22 -3.98
C LEU A 130 2.13 9.87 -4.41
N GLY A 131 0.82 9.81 -4.71
CA GLY A 131 0.11 8.55 -4.88
C GLY A 131 0.13 7.70 -3.61
N LEU A 132 -0.02 8.30 -2.43
CA LEU A 132 0.03 7.60 -1.14
C LEU A 132 -1.26 7.82 -0.35
N ILE A 133 -1.88 6.72 0.07
CA ILE A 133 -3.01 6.70 1.00
C ILE A 133 -2.59 5.91 2.23
N ILE A 134 -2.76 6.48 3.41
CA ILE A 134 -2.38 5.86 4.68
C ILE A 134 -3.64 5.25 5.27
N ARG A 135 -3.89 3.97 4.94
CA ARG A 135 -5.01 3.24 5.51
C ARG A 135 -4.65 2.66 6.86
N ALA A 136 -5.65 2.13 7.55
CA ALA A 136 -5.50 1.39 8.79
C ALA A 136 -5.93 -0.07 8.62
N GLN A 137 -5.28 -0.97 9.36
CA GLN A 137 -5.59 -2.40 9.41
C GLN A 137 -5.55 -2.87 10.88
N ARG A 138 -6.55 -3.63 11.28
CA ARG A 138 -6.73 -4.17 12.62
C ARG A 138 -5.95 -5.46 12.77
N ALA A 139 -5.17 -5.55 13.84
CA ALA A 139 -4.46 -6.75 14.26
C ALA A 139 -4.91 -7.10 15.68
N GLY A 140 -5.99 -7.91 15.80
CA GLY A 140 -6.59 -8.18 17.10
C GLY A 140 -7.16 -6.92 17.77
N ASP A 141 -6.54 -6.47 18.86
CA ASP A 141 -6.98 -5.30 19.64
C ASP A 141 -6.26 -4.00 19.29
N ILE A 142 -5.28 -4.06 18.38
CA ILE A 142 -4.55 -2.87 17.91
C ILE A 142 -4.91 -2.55 16.46
N VAL A 143 -4.67 -1.30 16.08
CA VAL A 143 -4.83 -0.79 14.72
C VAL A 143 -3.49 -0.26 14.25
N LEU A 144 -3.07 -0.69 13.07
CA LEU A 144 -1.77 -0.41 12.47
C LEU A 144 -1.92 0.25 11.11
N SER A 145 -0.95 1.05 10.70
CA SER A 145 -0.94 1.68 9.38
C SER A 145 -0.66 0.67 8.26
N ARG A 146 -1.45 0.75 7.20
CA ARG A 146 -1.42 -0.07 5.98
C ARG A 146 -1.38 0.88 4.77
N PRO A 147 -0.19 1.25 4.27
CA PRO A 147 -0.11 2.19 3.16
C PRO A 147 -0.54 1.52 1.84
N VAL A 148 -1.24 2.31 1.02
CA VAL A 148 -1.61 2.00 -0.37
C VAL A 148 -0.92 3.00 -1.28
N PHE A 149 -0.22 2.49 -2.29
CA PHE A 149 0.58 3.26 -3.22
C PHE A 149 -0.01 3.17 -4.63
N LEU A 150 -0.10 4.30 -5.31
CA LEU A 150 -0.70 4.46 -6.63
C LEU A 150 0.33 4.92 -7.65
N LYS A 151 0.19 4.45 -8.89
CA LYS A 151 0.99 4.85 -10.04
C LYS A 151 0.80 6.32 -10.42
N GLU A 152 -0.37 6.87 -10.13
CA GLU A 152 -0.66 8.26 -10.43
C GLU A 152 -1.57 8.86 -9.37
N ARG A 153 -1.63 10.19 -9.38
CA ARG A 153 -2.50 10.97 -8.53
C ARG A 153 -3.97 10.62 -8.78
N ALA A 154 -4.67 10.20 -7.73
CA ALA A 154 -6.10 9.99 -7.78
C ALA A 154 -6.84 11.34 -7.66
N GLU A 155 -7.49 11.80 -8.73
CA GLU A 155 -8.39 12.96 -8.63
C GLU A 155 -9.64 12.61 -7.81
N VAL A 156 -10.17 11.40 -8.01
CA VAL A 156 -11.27 10.81 -7.23
C VAL A 156 -10.80 9.48 -6.64
N THR A 157 -10.50 9.46 -5.35
CA THR A 157 -9.92 8.28 -4.69
C THR A 157 -10.82 7.05 -4.73
N TRP A 158 -12.15 7.24 -4.72
CA TRP A 158 -13.13 6.15 -4.84
C TRP A 158 -13.01 5.37 -6.16
N ASP A 159 -12.65 6.05 -7.25
CA ASP A 159 -12.56 5.44 -8.57
C ASP A 159 -11.20 4.76 -8.81
N TYR A 160 -10.19 5.11 -8.01
CA TYR A 160 -8.79 4.74 -8.22
C TYR A 160 -8.26 3.71 -7.23
N VAL A 161 -8.81 3.66 -6.02
CA VAL A 161 -8.46 2.63 -5.04
C VAL A 161 -9.31 1.38 -5.32
N PRO A 162 -8.68 0.21 -5.48
CA PRO A 162 -9.37 -1.05 -5.69
C PRO A 162 -10.46 -1.26 -4.63
N SER A 163 -11.64 -1.71 -5.04
CA SER A 163 -12.76 -1.89 -4.10
C SER A 163 -12.47 -2.90 -2.98
N GLU A 164 -11.58 -3.86 -3.23
CA GLU A 164 -11.14 -4.84 -2.25
C GLU A 164 -10.39 -4.22 -1.07
N GLU A 165 -9.71 -3.08 -1.29
CA GLU A 165 -9.06 -2.37 -0.21
C GLU A 165 -10.10 -1.90 0.81
N TRP A 166 -11.25 -1.36 0.38
CA TRP A 166 -12.32 -0.93 1.29
C TRP A 166 -12.96 -2.06 2.11
N ARG A 167 -12.72 -3.33 1.75
CA ARG A 167 -13.17 -4.50 2.51
C ARG A 167 -12.11 -5.05 3.46
N THR A 168 -10.88 -4.55 3.35
CA THR A 168 -9.77 -4.93 4.23
C THR A 168 -9.75 -3.96 5.41
N PHE A 169 -9.94 -4.53 6.62
CA PHE A 169 -10.04 -3.82 7.89
C PHE A 169 -8.99 -4.25 8.88
#